data_AF-M7A4B8-F1
#
_entry.id   AF-M7A4B8-F1
#
_cell.length_a   1.000
_cell.length_b   1.000
_cell.length_c   1.000
_cell.angle_alpha   90.00
_cell.angle_beta   90.00
_cell.angle_gamma   90.00
#
_symmetry.space_group_name_H-M   'P 1'
#
loop_
_entity.id
_entity.type
_entity.pdbx_description
1 polymer ?
#
loop_
_entity_poly.entity_id
_entity_poly.type
_entity_poly.pdbx_seq_one_letter_code
_entity_poly.pdbx_strand_id
1 'polypeptide(L)'
;MNSTLDPDKLLDLILERCIQICEVGSGSLMLINEKENVLDIVTFRGMNPSVRTKVKLKVGEGITGIVAASGEGMIVSDVTAN
;
A
#
# COMPACT_ATOMS: atom_id res chain seq x y z
N MET A 1 21.80 -11.95 -20.89
CA MET A 1 21.58 -10.72 -20.08
C MET A 1 20.66 -11.10 -18.94
N ASN A 2 21.23 -11.37 -17.78
CA ASN A 2 20.50 -11.84 -16.61
C ASN A 2 20.03 -10.59 -15.85
N SER A 3 18.81 -10.14 -16.12
CA SER A 3 18.28 -8.95 -15.45
C SER A 3 17.19 -9.41 -14.50
N THR A 4 17.64 -9.85 -13.32
CA THR A 4 16.85 -10.01 -12.10
C THR A 4 15.80 -8.91 -12.05
N LEU A 5 14.53 -9.33 -11.97
CA LEU A 5 13.36 -8.49 -11.82
C LEU A 5 13.62 -7.45 -10.71
N ASP A 6 13.79 -6.17 -11.08
CA ASP A 6 13.95 -5.07 -10.12
C ASP A 6 12.67 -5.01 -9.26
N PRO A 7 12.74 -5.37 -7.96
CA PRO A 7 11.54 -5.57 -7.15
C PRO A 7 10.65 -4.32 -7.11
N ASP A 8 11.25 -3.14 -7.10
CA ASP A 8 10.50 -1.88 -7.07
C ASP A 8 9.72 -1.67 -8.37
N LYS A 9 10.32 -1.98 -9.53
CA LYS A 9 9.63 -1.90 -10.83
C LYS A 9 8.51 -2.93 -10.96
N LEU A 10 8.69 -4.11 -10.36
CA LEU A 10 7.64 -5.12 -10.36
C LEU A 10 6.44 -4.67 -9.51
N LEU A 11 6.70 -4.16 -8.30
CA LEU A 11 5.63 -3.69 -7.40
C LEU A 11 4.87 -2.50 -8.02
N ASP A 12 5.59 -1.60 -8.70
CA ASP A 12 4.99 -0.53 -9.51
C ASP A 12 4.04 -1.08 -10.58
N LEU A 13 4.48 -2.09 -11.34
CA LEU A 13 3.68 -2.71 -12.38
C LEU A 13 2.46 -3.43 -11.80
N ILE A 14 2.62 -4.16 -10.69
CA ILE A 14 1.52 -4.84 -10.00
C ILE A 14 0.47 -3.82 -9.58
N LEU A 15 0.87 -2.74 -8.91
CA LEU A 15 -0.05 -1.71 -8.46
C LEU A 15 -0.79 -1.07 -9.64
N GLU A 16 -0.08 -0.77 -10.73
CA GLU A 16 -0.69 -0.22 -11.94
C GLU A 16 -1.77 -1.14 -12.51
N ARG A 17 -1.50 -2.45 -12.58
CA ARG A 17 -2.48 -3.43 -13.06
C ARG A 17 -3.68 -3.55 -12.11
N CYS A 18 -3.48 -3.57 -10.81
CA CYS A 18 -4.57 -3.60 -9.84
C CYS A 18 -5.48 -2.38 -9.98
N ILE A 19 -4.90 -1.18 -10.15
CA ILE A 19 -5.66 0.05 -10.34
C ILE A 19 -6.50 0.00 -11.63
N GLN A 20 -5.91 -0.50 -12.72
CA GLN A 20 -6.61 -0.66 -14.00
C GLN A 20 -7.77 -1.66 -13.91
N ILE A 21 -7.56 -2.81 -13.27
CA ILE A 21 -8.56 -3.88 -13.14
C ILE A 21 -9.70 -3.47 -12.21
N CYS A 22 -9.39 -2.81 -11.10
CA CYS A 22 -10.38 -2.36 -10.12
C CYS A 22 -11.05 -1.04 -10.51
N GLU A 23 -10.61 -0.39 -11.59
CA GLU A 23 -11.11 0.90 -12.07
C GLU A 23 -11.13 2.00 -10.98
N VAL A 24 -10.07 2.05 -10.15
CA VAL A 24 -9.96 3.01 -9.04
C VAL A 24 -9.09 4.22 -9.39
N GLY A 25 -9.35 5.37 -8.75
CA GLY A 25 -8.59 6.61 -9.01
C GLY A 25 -7.22 6.68 -8.31
N SER A 26 -6.99 5.87 -7.28
CA SER A 26 -5.73 5.86 -6.52
C SER A 26 -5.49 4.52 -5.84
N GLY A 27 -4.23 4.26 -5.48
CA GLY A 27 -3.83 3.07 -4.75
C GLY A 27 -2.40 3.18 -4.22
N SER A 28 -2.08 2.40 -3.20
CA SER A 28 -0.73 2.28 -2.64
C SER A 28 -0.44 0.85 -2.25
N LEU A 29 0.81 0.44 -2.39
CA LEU A 29 1.33 -0.83 -1.92
C LEU A 29 2.33 -0.55 -0.79
N MET A 30 2.09 -1.19 0.35
CA MET A 30 2.88 -1.03 1.56
C MET A 30 3.51 -2.36 1.95
N LEU A 31 4.73 -2.31 2.48
CA LEU A 31 5.39 -3.47 3.08
C LEU A 31 5.57 -3.24 4.58
N ILE A 32 5.49 -4.33 5.35
CA ILE A 32 5.78 -4.29 6.78
C ILE A 32 7.30 -4.15 6.97
N ASN A 33 7.71 -3.11 7.68
CA ASN A 33 9.05 -2.94 8.17
C ASN A 33 9.13 -3.51 9.59
N GLU A 34 9.67 -4.71 9.72
CA GLU A 34 9.74 -5.45 10.99
C GLU A 34 10.59 -4.76 12.06
N LYS A 35 11.57 -3.94 11.67
CA LYS A 35 12.46 -3.26 12.61
C LYS A 35 11.72 -2.20 13.42
N GLU A 36 10.87 -1.45 12.73
CA GLU A 36 10.12 -0.32 13.31
C GLU A 36 8.66 -0.70 13.60
N ASN A 37 8.22 -1.88 13.16
CA ASN A 37 6.83 -2.35 13.20
C ASN A 37 5.84 -1.38 12.56
N VAL A 38 6.21 -0.84 11.40
CA VAL A 38 5.42 0.13 10.61
C VAL A 38 5.19 -0.36 9.18
N LEU A 39 4.19 0.21 8.53
CA LEU A 39 3.87 0.02 7.12
C LEU A 39 4.57 1.11 6.29
N ASP A 40 5.54 0.71 5.48
CA ASP A 40 6.27 1.59 4.58
C ASP A 40 5.66 1.56 3.17
N ILE A 41 5.34 2.74 2.63
CA ILE A 41 4.83 2.87 1.25
C ILE A 41 5.96 2.64 0.26
N VAL A 42 5.92 1.51 -0.44
CA VAL A 42 6.88 1.19 -1.49
C VAL A 42 6.50 1.90 -2.78
N THR A 43 5.22 1.84 -3.17
CA THR A 43 4.70 2.51 -4.35
C THR A 43 3.28 3.03 -4.16
N PHE A 44 2.93 4.09 -4.89
CA PHE A 44 1.61 4.70 -4.88
C PHE A 44 1.30 5.36 -6.22
N ARG A 45 0.00 5.56 -6.49
CA ARG A 45 -0.54 6.22 -7.68
C ARG A 45 -1.81 7.00 -7.30
N GLY A 46 -2.04 8.13 -7.97
CA GLY A 46 -3.23 8.96 -7.74
C GLY A 46 -3.31 9.60 -6.35
N MET A 47 -2.18 9.71 -5.62
CA MET A 47 -2.11 10.29 -4.28
C MET A 47 -1.11 11.44 -4.24
N ASN A 48 -1.25 12.31 -3.24
CA ASN A 48 -0.29 13.39 -3.00
C ASN A 48 1.10 12.80 -2.70
N PRO A 49 2.19 13.29 -3.33
CA PRO A 49 3.54 12.76 -3.10
C PRO A 49 4.00 12.77 -1.63
N SER A 50 3.43 13.66 -0.80
CA SER A 50 3.70 13.70 0.64
C SER A 50 3.16 12.49 1.41
N VAL A 51 2.35 11.62 0.79
CA VAL A 51 1.86 10.38 1.42
C VAL A 51 3.02 9.50 1.87
N ARG A 52 4.09 9.40 1.07
CA ARG A 52 5.25 8.56 1.38
C ARG A 52 6.00 8.99 2.63
N THR A 53 6.04 10.29 2.93
CA THR A 53 6.76 10.84 4.08
C THR A 53 5.87 11.00 5.31
N LYS A 54 4.56 11.17 5.12
CA LYS A 54 3.60 11.41 6.21
C LYS A 54 3.00 10.13 6.78
N VAL A 55 2.92 9.06 5.98
CA VAL A 55 2.27 7.82 6.41
C VAL A 55 3.33 6.86 6.94
N LYS A 56 3.35 6.73 8.27
CA LYS A 56 4.05 5.67 9.01
C LYS A 56 3.06 5.01 9.97
N LEU A 57 2.14 4.25 9.41
CA LEU A 57 1.12 3.55 10.20
C LEU A 57 1.76 2.33 10.90
N LYS A 58 1.46 2.11 12.17
CA LYS A 58 1.82 0.87 12.84
C LYS A 58 0.92 -0.29 12.39
N VAL A 59 1.42 -1.51 12.53
CA VAL A 59 0.55 -2.70 12.40
C VAL A 59 -0.53 -2.62 13.49
N GLY A 60 -1.79 -2.83 13.09
CA GLY A 60 -2.99 -2.63 13.92
C GLY A 60 -3.54 -1.20 13.95
N GLU A 61 -2.88 -0.22 13.34
CA GLU A 61 -3.33 1.18 13.32
C GLU A 61 -4.07 1.54 12.03
N GLY A 62 -5.27 2.10 12.17
CA GLY A 62 -6.12 2.45 11.03
C GLY A 62 -6.53 1.24 10.18
N ILE A 63 -7.22 1.50 9.07
CA ILE A 63 -7.76 0.46 8.19
C ILE A 63 -6.66 -0.48 7.66
N THR A 64 -5.59 0.09 7.09
CA THR A 64 -4.48 -0.71 6.53
C THR A 64 -3.73 -1.48 7.61
N GLY A 65 -3.52 -0.90 8.79
CA GLY A 65 -2.86 -1.58 9.90
C GLY A 65 -3.68 -2.75 10.44
N ILE A 66 -5.01 -2.62 10.53
CA ILE A 66 -5.90 -3.71 10.95
C ILE A 66 -5.81 -4.88 9.96
N VAL A 67 -5.90 -4.62 8.65
CA VAL A 67 -5.75 -5.65 7.61
C VAL A 67 -4.37 -6.32 7.67
N ALA A 68 -3.30 -5.54 7.89
CA ALA A 68 -1.96 -6.08 8.05
C ALA A 68 -1.83 -6.99 9.29
N ALA A 69 -2.55 -6.69 10.37
CA ALA A 69 -2.55 -7.48 11.59
C ALA A 69 -3.40 -8.76 11.49
N SER A 70 -4.56 -8.70 10.81
CA SER A 70 -5.49 -9.83 10.67
C SER A 70 -5.11 -10.79 9.54
N GLY A 71 -4.48 -10.29 8.48
CA GLY A 71 -4.27 -11.02 7.24
C GLY A 71 -5.55 -11.16 6.39
N GLU A 72 -6.64 -10.50 6.77
CA GLU A 72 -7.93 -10.55 6.10
C GLU A 72 -8.24 -9.21 5.42
N GLY A 73 -8.60 -9.27 4.13
CA GLY A 73 -8.97 -8.08 3.36
C GLY A 73 -10.28 -7.45 3.82
N MET A 74 -10.37 -6.12 3.75
CA MET A 74 -11.54 -5.35 4.19
C MET A 74 -12.01 -4.37 3.11
N ILE A 75 -13.33 -4.29 2.91
CA ILE A 75 -13.97 -3.27 2.07
C ILE A 75 -14.68 -2.28 2.99
N VAL A 76 -14.31 -1.00 2.90
CA VAL A 76 -14.92 0.08 3.68
C VAL A 76 -15.67 1.00 2.72
N SER A 77 -16.99 1.08 2.87
CA SER A 77 -17.86 1.85 1.98
C SER A 77 -17.70 3.37 2.16
N ASP A 78 -17.41 3.82 3.38
CA ASP A 78 -17.15 5.21 3.71
C ASP A 78 -16.03 5.33 4.75
N VAL A 79 -14.92 5.92 4.35
CA VAL A 79 -13.73 6.11 5.18
C VAL A 79 -13.82 7.34 6.09
N THR A 80 -14.81 8.21 5.91
CA THR A 80 -15.03 9.41 6.74
C THR A 80 -15.86 9.14 7.99
N ALA A 81 -16.53 7.99 8.04
CA ALA A 81 -17.36 7.57 9.16
C ALA A 81 -16.57 6.88 10.30
N ASN A 82 -15.22 6.85 10.21
CA ASN A 82 -14.31 6.26 11.20
C ASN A 82 -13.57 7.31 12.02
#